data_AF-F9PR31-F1
#
_entry.id   AF-F9PR31-F1
#
_cell.length_a   1.000
_cell.length_b   1.000
_cell.length_c   1.000
_cell.angle_alpha   90.00
_cell.angle_beta   90.00
_cell.angle_gamma   90.00
#
_symmetry.space_group_name_H-M   'P 1'
#
loop_
_entity.id
_entity.type
_entity.pdbx_description
1 polymer ?
#
loop_
_entity_poly.entity_id
_entity_poly.type
_entity_poly.pdbx_seq_one_letter_code
_entity_poly.pdbx_strand_id
1 'polypeptide(L)'
;MKIKKILSYVALLSILLTVMPISSFANESVSVARNYTDESKFVFDENTNTITKFTGDDTEVVIPTKINGVEVKAIGKMAFKGKK
;
A
#
# COMPACT_ATOMS: atom_id res chain seq x y z
N MET A 1 13.45 28.07 -43.67
CA MET A 1 12.52 26.92 -43.68
C MET A 1 12.49 26.11 -42.38
N LYS A 2 13.59 26.03 -41.60
CA LYS A 2 13.67 25.25 -40.35
C LYS A 2 12.93 25.88 -39.16
N ILE A 3 13.02 27.21 -38.97
CA ILE A 3 12.37 27.91 -37.84
C ILE A 3 10.83 27.82 -37.86
N LYS A 4 10.23 27.89 -39.06
CA LYS A 4 8.78 27.78 -39.24
C LYS A 4 8.26 26.38 -38.90
N LYS A 5 9.08 25.34 -39.16
CA LYS A 5 8.79 23.96 -38.74
C LYS A 5 8.86 23.82 -37.22
N ILE A 6 9.87 24.41 -36.58
CA ILE A 6 10.02 24.39 -35.12
C ILE A 6 8.84 25.10 -34.45
N LEU A 7 8.44 26.28 -34.94
CA LEU A 7 7.29 27.01 -34.40
C LEU A 7 5.98 26.23 -34.55
N SER A 8 5.81 25.52 -35.67
CA SER A 8 4.68 24.61 -35.89
C SER A 8 4.68 23.41 -34.93
N TYR A 9 5.85 22.84 -34.63
CA TYR A 9 5.97 21.75 -33.66
C TYR A 9 5.67 22.22 -32.23
N VAL A 10 6.11 23.42 -31.85
CA VAL A 10 5.81 24.01 -30.54
C VAL A 10 4.31 24.25 -30.39
N ALA A 11 3.65 24.75 -31.44
CA ALA A 11 2.19 24.93 -31.43
C ALA A 11 1.45 23.58 -31.28
N LEU A 12 1.85 22.54 -32.03
CA LEU A 12 1.24 21.21 -31.91
C LEU A 12 1.47 20.56 -30.54
N LEU A 13 2.66 20.73 -29.97
CA LEU A 13 2.98 20.20 -28.63
C LEU A 13 2.16 20.89 -27.53
N SER A 14 1.94 22.20 -27.65
CA SER A 14 1.14 22.96 -26.67
C SER A 14 -0.32 22.50 -26.62
N ILE A 15 -0.90 22.16 -27.77
CA ILE A 15 -2.27 21.64 -27.85
C ILE A 15 -2.36 20.27 -27.17
N LEU A 16 -1.35 19.41 -27.36
CA LEU A 16 -1.31 18.06 -26.78
C LEU A 16 -1.23 18.07 -25.25
N LEU A 17 -0.53 19.04 -24.66
CA LEU A 17 -0.41 19.18 -23.19
C LEU A 17 -1.72 19.64 -22.53
N THR A 18 -2.54 20.44 -23.23
CA THR A 18 -3.79 21.00 -22.65
C THR A 18 -4.95 20.01 -22.56
N VAL A 19 -4.91 18.89 -23.30
CA VAL A 19 -5.98 17.86 -23.31
C VAL A 19 -5.76 16.75 -22.27
N MET A 20 -4.66 16.73 -21.53
CA MET A 20 -4.52 15.80 -20.40
C MET A 20 -5.28 16.33 -19.17
N PRO A 21 -6.31 15.63 -18.66
CA PRO A 21 -6.92 15.99 -17.40
C PRO A 21 -5.87 15.88 -16.28
N ILE A 22 -5.72 16.95 -15.51
CA ILE A 22 -4.82 17.07 -14.34
C ILE A 22 -5.03 15.91 -13.34
N SER A 23 -6.23 15.32 -13.36
CA SER A 23 -6.63 14.15 -12.60
C SER A 23 -5.77 12.89 -12.83
N SER A 24 -4.97 12.82 -13.91
CA SER A 24 -4.07 11.69 -14.16
C SER A 24 -2.85 11.63 -13.23
N PHE A 25 -2.59 12.68 -12.45
CA PHE A 25 -1.53 12.72 -11.44
C PHE A 25 -2.01 12.41 -10.02
N ALA A 26 -3.31 12.18 -9.81
CA ALA A 26 -3.88 11.99 -8.48
C ALA A 26 -3.80 10.55 -7.94
N ASN A 27 -3.22 9.62 -8.70
CA ASN A 27 -3.08 8.22 -8.28
C ASN A 27 -1.65 7.71 -8.44
N GLU A 28 -0.66 8.52 -8.04
CA GLU A 28 0.54 7.90 -7.49
C GLU A 28 0.12 7.25 -6.17
N SER A 29 0.21 5.92 -6.11
CA SER A 29 0.15 5.22 -4.84
C SER A 29 1.27 5.78 -3.99
N VAL A 30 0.94 6.67 -3.05
CA VAL A 30 1.86 7.12 -2.01
C VAL A 30 2.31 5.84 -1.32
N SER A 31 3.52 5.39 -1.65
CA SER A 31 4.18 4.30 -0.95
C SER A 31 4.56 4.85 0.41
N VAL A 32 3.59 4.95 1.30
CA VAL A 32 3.86 5.04 2.73
C VAL A 32 4.69 3.78 3.01
N ALA A 33 5.98 3.97 3.26
CA ALA A 33 6.87 2.90 3.69
C ALA A 33 6.39 2.43 5.06
N ARG A 34 5.30 1.66 5.07
CA ARG A 34 4.82 0.97 6.26
C ARG A 34 5.78 -0.18 6.45
N ASN A 35 6.51 -0.16 7.55
CA ASN A 35 7.23 -1.33 8.01
C ASN A 35 6.16 -2.37 8.35
N TYR A 36 5.93 -3.31 7.44
CA TYR A 36 4.99 -4.40 7.66
C TYR A 36 5.67 -5.44 8.55
N THR A 37 4.94 -5.89 9.57
CA THR A 37 5.34 -7.09 10.29
C THR A 37 5.06 -8.30 9.42
N ASP A 38 6.02 -9.21 9.35
CA ASP A 38 5.92 -10.47 8.61
C ASP A 38 4.67 -11.25 9.04
N GLU A 39 3.82 -11.61 8.06
CA GLU A 39 2.57 -12.33 8.31
C GLU A 39 2.78 -13.69 8.95
N SER A 40 3.93 -14.33 8.72
CA SER A 40 4.27 -15.64 9.29
C SER A 40 4.44 -15.61 10.81
N LYS A 41 4.61 -14.42 11.40
CA LYS A 41 4.67 -14.23 12.86
C LYS A 41 3.30 -14.23 13.53
N PHE A 42 2.21 -14.32 12.77
CA PHE A 42 0.84 -14.35 13.30
C PHE A 42 0.23 -15.75 13.15
N VAL A 43 -0.24 -16.31 14.26
CA VAL A 43 -1.12 -17.48 14.25
C VAL A 43 -2.54 -16.99 14.04
N PHE A 44 -3.16 -17.41 12.95
CA PHE A 44 -4.47 -16.91 12.51
C PHE A 44 -5.51 -18.04 12.48
N ASP A 45 -6.68 -17.81 13.07
CA ASP A 45 -7.84 -18.68 12.94
C ASP A 45 -8.74 -18.16 11.81
N GLU A 46 -8.73 -18.85 10.67
CA GLU A 46 -9.50 -18.48 9.47
C GLU A 46 -11.02 -18.59 9.67
N ASN A 47 -11.50 -19.42 10.61
CA ASN A 47 -12.94 -19.57 10.84
C ASN A 47 -13.56 -18.35 11.52
N THR A 48 -12.79 -17.71 12.39
CA THR A 48 -13.20 -16.52 13.16
C THR A 48 -12.52 -15.24 12.68
N ASN A 49 -11.64 -15.35 11.67
CA ASN A 49 -10.82 -14.25 11.17
C ASN A 49 -10.00 -13.56 12.28
N THR A 50 -9.47 -14.34 13.23
CA THR A 50 -8.85 -13.82 14.46
C THR A 50 -7.35 -14.14 14.54
N ILE A 51 -6.53 -13.14 14.85
CA ILE A 51 -5.13 -13.38 15.27
C ILE A 51 -5.14 -13.94 16.68
N THR A 52 -4.72 -15.20 16.86
CA THR A 52 -4.74 -15.88 18.16
C THR A 52 -3.42 -15.77 18.91
N LYS A 53 -2.30 -15.53 18.20
CA LYS A 53 -0.98 -15.39 18.79
C LYS A 53 -0.02 -14.64 17.87
N PHE A 54 0.83 -13.81 18.45
CA PHE A 54 2.03 -13.29 17.83
C PHE A 54 3.25 -14.06 18.35
N THR A 55 4.11 -14.51 17.44
CA THR A 55 5.28 -15.35 17.78
C THR A 55 6.61 -14.60 17.69
N GLY A 56 6.60 -13.36 17.20
CA GLY A 56 7.76 -12.49 17.12
C GLY A 56 8.18 -11.90 18.47
N ASP A 57 9.32 -11.23 18.44
CA ASP A 57 9.94 -10.46 19.52
C ASP A 57 10.03 -8.96 19.20
N ASP A 58 9.37 -8.52 18.11
CA ASP A 58 9.37 -7.13 17.67
C ASP A 58 8.74 -6.22 18.75
N THR A 59 9.37 -5.07 18.99
CA THR A 59 8.86 -4.05 19.93
C THR A 59 7.77 -3.18 19.32
N GLU A 60 7.71 -3.12 17.99
CA GLU A 60 6.67 -2.45 17.20
C GLU A 60 6.08 -3.45 16.21
N VAL A 61 4.76 -3.61 16.24
CA VAL A 61 4.04 -4.57 15.41
C VAL A 61 2.92 -3.86 14.67
N VAL A 62 2.94 -3.97 13.34
CA VAL A 62 1.85 -3.51 12.47
C VAL A 62 0.93 -4.70 12.19
N ILE A 63 -0.33 -4.58 12.59
CA ILE A 63 -1.34 -5.61 12.34
C ILE A 63 -1.67 -5.62 10.84
N PRO A 64 -1.50 -6.76 10.14
CA PRO A 64 -1.86 -6.84 8.73
C PRO A 64 -3.38 -6.76 8.57
N THR A 65 -3.84 -6.13 7.49
CA THR A 65 -5.28 -6.08 7.16
C THR A 65 -5.79 -7.42 6.63
N LYS A 66 -4.88 -8.24 6.08
CA LYS A 66 -5.16 -9.58 5.57
C LYS A 66 -4.01 -10.53 5.90
N ILE A 67 -4.32 -11.78 6.18
CA ILE A 67 -3.36 -12.89 6.30
C ILE A 67 -3.82 -13.95 5.32
N ASN A 68 -2.93 -14.46 4.46
CA ASN A 68 -3.29 -15.39 3.37
C ASN A 68 -4.45 -14.88 2.47
N GLY A 69 -4.57 -13.57 2.30
CA GLY A 69 -5.65 -12.93 1.54
C GLY A 69 -7.01 -12.84 2.27
N VAL A 70 -7.11 -13.40 3.48
CA VAL A 70 -8.30 -13.36 4.34
C VAL A 70 -8.24 -12.15 5.27
N GLU A 71 -9.34 -11.40 5.38
CA GLU A 71 -9.42 -10.20 6.23
C GLU A 71 -9.25 -10.55 7.71
N VAL A 72 -8.45 -9.75 8.41
CA VAL A 72 -8.30 -9.83 9.88
C VAL A 72 -9.42 -9.03 10.53
N LYS A 73 -10.26 -9.69 11.34
CA LYS A 73 -11.42 -9.06 12.00
C LYS A 73 -11.25 -8.89 13.50
N ALA A 74 -10.36 -9.65 14.13
CA ALA A 74 -10.16 -9.58 15.58
C ALA A 74 -8.73 -9.94 16.01
N ILE A 75 -8.39 -9.45 17.22
CA ILE A 75 -7.20 -9.86 17.96
C ILE A 75 -7.67 -10.65 19.18
N GLY A 76 -7.22 -11.90 19.26
CA GLY A 76 -7.60 -12.84 20.29
C GLY A 76 -7.07 -12.45 21.67
N LYS A 77 -7.78 -12.89 22.71
CA LYS A 77 -7.35 -12.71 24.10
C LYS A 77 -5.97 -13.35 24.30
N MET A 78 -5.04 -12.59 24.88
CA MET A 78 -3.64 -13.01 25.09
C MET A 78 -2.81 -13.20 23.81
N ALA A 79 -3.24 -12.73 22.64
CA ALA A 79 -2.46 -12.89 21.41
C ALA A 79 -1.03 -12.30 21.51
N PHE A 80 -0.86 -11.24 22.30
CA PHE A 80 0.41 -10.57 22.56
C PHE A 80 0.92 -10.77 23.99
N LYS A 81 0.42 -11.76 24.72
CA LYS A 81 0.89 -12.01 26.08
C LYS A 81 2.33 -12.51 26.04
N GLY A 82 3.23 -11.78 26.69
CA GLY A 82 4.62 -12.17 26.85
C GLY A 82 4.79 -13.53 27.55
N LYS A 83 5.93 -14.18 27.28
CA LYS A 83 6.34 -15.35 28.06
C LYS A 83 6.80 -14.88 29.44
N LYS A 84 6.41 -15.62 30.48
CA LYS A 84 6.93 -15.40 31.84
C LYS A 84 8.39 -15.79 31.92
#